data_AF-A0A397H7P7-F1
#
_entry.id   AF-A0A397H7P7-F1
#
_cell.length_a   1.000
_cell.length_b   1.000
_cell.length_c   1.000
_cell.angle_alpha   90.00
_cell.angle_beta   90.00
_cell.angle_gamma   90.00
#
_symmetry.space_group_name_H-M   'P 1'
#
loop_
_entity.id
_entity.type
_entity.pdbx_description
1 polymer ?
#
loop_
_entity_poly.entity_id
_entity_poly.type
_entity_poly.pdbx_seq_one_letter_code
_entity_poly.pdbx_strand_id
1 'polypeptide(L)'
;MPSAQPPASLASSSSEPSCSPIPASASTTAEDAHTRSSTTPTVPSSSKQAAIPGTGTTTDRDKPRLTEQEKKNNHIASEQKRRAAIREGFDRLTELVPGLEGQGRSESIVLRKTVDFIHLKLQERQELIAEIESRGGHIDDVFRP
;
A
#
# COMPACT_ATOMS: atom_id res chain seq x y z
N MET A 1 -63.39 10.89 -25.60
CA MET A 1 -63.58 9.61 -24.90
C MET A 1 -62.77 8.56 -25.64
N PRO A 2 -62.04 7.62 -25.01
CA PRO A 2 -61.44 7.53 -23.65
C PRO A 2 -59.89 7.36 -23.78
N SER A 3 -59.03 7.12 -22.80
CA SER A 3 -58.95 7.34 -21.36
C SER A 3 -57.46 7.16 -20.99
N ALA A 4 -57.02 7.90 -19.98
CA ALA A 4 -55.73 7.71 -19.32
C ALA A 4 -55.69 6.38 -18.54
N GLN A 5 -54.52 5.74 -18.45
CA GLN A 5 -54.08 5.03 -17.24
C GLN A 5 -52.59 4.63 -17.29
N PRO A 6 -51.81 4.93 -16.22
CA PRO A 6 -50.51 4.31 -15.95
C PRO A 6 -50.66 3.15 -14.92
N PRO A 7 -49.75 2.17 -14.89
CA PRO A 7 -49.55 1.33 -13.71
C PRO A 7 -48.26 1.79 -12.98
N ALA A 8 -48.37 2.35 -11.77
CA ALA A 8 -48.46 1.67 -10.47
C ALA A 8 -47.06 1.35 -9.88
N SER A 9 -46.66 2.19 -8.92
CA SER A 9 -45.53 2.01 -8.01
C SER A 9 -45.95 1.11 -6.83
N LEU A 10 -45.33 -0.05 -6.64
CA LEU A 10 -45.21 -0.84 -5.38
C LEU A 10 -44.04 -1.83 -5.65
N ALA A 11 -43.01 -2.07 -4.83
CA ALA A 11 -42.84 -1.93 -3.40
C ALA A 11 -41.34 -1.78 -3.06
N SER A 12 -41.05 -1.06 -1.97
CA SER A 12 -39.83 -1.21 -1.20
C SER A 12 -39.70 -2.64 -0.70
N SER A 13 -38.52 -3.24 -0.83
CA SER A 13 -38.10 -4.33 0.05
C SER A 13 -36.70 -4.03 0.56
N SER A 14 -36.64 -3.85 1.87
CA SER A 14 -35.47 -3.58 2.68
C SER A 14 -34.56 -4.82 2.81
N SER A 15 -33.28 -4.55 3.08
CA SER A 15 -32.39 -5.32 3.97
C SER A 15 -32.22 -6.83 3.69
N GLU A 16 -31.01 -7.26 3.32
CA GLU A 16 -29.97 -7.75 4.26
C GLU A 16 -28.76 -8.34 3.49
N PRO A 17 -27.52 -8.16 4.00
CA PRO A 17 -26.33 -8.84 3.48
C PRO A 17 -26.30 -10.30 3.94
N SER A 18 -26.40 -11.23 2.99
CA SER A 18 -26.23 -12.67 3.23
C SER A 18 -24.78 -12.99 3.58
N CYS A 19 -24.49 -13.03 4.89
CA CYS A 19 -23.28 -13.61 5.45
C CYS A 19 -23.58 -15.09 5.77
N SER A 20 -22.99 -16.02 5.02
CA SER A 20 -23.17 -17.46 5.27
C SER A 20 -22.27 -17.93 6.41
N PRO A 21 -22.79 -18.57 7.48
CA PRO A 21 -21.98 -19.33 8.41
C PRO A 21 -21.90 -20.80 7.95
N ILE A 22 -20.69 -21.35 7.96
CA ILE A 22 -20.43 -22.78 7.70
C ILE A 22 -20.69 -23.56 9.01
N PRO A 23 -21.40 -24.70 8.99
CA PRO A 23 -21.71 -25.46 10.19
C PRO A 23 -20.52 -26.28 10.71
N ALA A 24 -20.45 -26.32 12.04
CA ALA A 24 -19.51 -27.10 12.84
C ALA A 24 -19.71 -28.61 12.65
N SER A 25 -18.59 -29.35 12.55
CA SER A 25 -18.52 -30.77 12.89
C SER A 25 -17.74 -30.90 14.19
N ALA A 26 -18.41 -31.45 15.19
CA ALA A 26 -17.86 -31.75 16.51
C ALA A 26 -16.89 -32.94 16.42
N SER A 27 -15.74 -32.82 17.07
CA SER A 27 -15.03 -33.95 17.66
C SER A 27 -14.33 -33.49 18.92
N THR A 28 -14.73 -34.15 20.00
CA THR A 28 -14.36 -33.97 21.38
C THR A 28 -12.94 -34.48 21.64
N THR A 29 -12.07 -33.64 22.22
CA THR A 29 -11.12 -34.06 23.27
C THR A 29 -10.73 -32.82 24.08
N ALA A 30 -10.69 -33.01 25.39
CA ALA A 30 -10.48 -32.04 26.44
C ALA A 30 -9.04 -31.48 26.49
N GLU A 31 -8.94 -30.24 26.98
CA GLU A 31 -7.90 -29.67 27.85
C GLU A 31 -6.42 -29.71 27.40
N ASP A 32 -5.88 -28.54 27.01
CA ASP A 32 -4.72 -27.94 27.70
C ASP A 32 -4.57 -26.45 27.35
N ALA A 33 -4.41 -25.61 28.36
CA ALA A 33 -4.39 -24.17 28.28
C ALA A 33 -2.99 -23.66 27.90
N HIS A 34 -2.80 -23.14 26.69
CA HIS A 34 -1.56 -22.46 26.29
C HIS A 34 -1.86 -21.08 25.72
N THR A 35 -1.86 -20.08 26.60
CA THR A 35 -1.55 -18.68 26.30
C THR A 35 -0.20 -18.61 25.59
N ARG A 36 -0.19 -18.49 24.26
CA ARG A 36 1.03 -18.22 23.48
C ARG A 36 0.93 -16.87 22.79
N SER A 37 1.25 -15.87 23.61
CA SER A 37 2.08 -14.70 23.30
C SER A 37 2.32 -14.38 21.83
N SER A 38 1.70 -13.29 21.39
CA SER A 38 2.17 -12.46 20.28
C SER A 38 3.59 -11.97 20.58
N THR A 39 4.60 -12.65 20.04
CA THR A 39 5.99 -12.20 20.11
C THR A 39 6.28 -11.24 18.96
N THR A 40 6.21 -9.94 19.26
CA THR A 40 6.92 -8.89 18.52
C THR A 40 8.44 -9.10 18.65
N PRO A 41 9.25 -9.00 17.59
CA PRO A 41 10.70 -8.97 17.73
C PRO A 41 11.13 -7.58 18.21
N THR A 42 11.47 -7.48 19.49
CA THR A 42 12.17 -6.32 20.07
C THR A 42 13.67 -6.50 19.88
N VAL A 43 14.28 -5.61 19.09
CA VAL A 43 15.74 -5.46 19.01
C VAL A 43 16.26 -4.76 20.29
N PRO A 44 17.29 -5.27 20.99
CA PRO A 44 17.92 -4.57 22.09
C PRO A 44 19.33 -4.07 21.70
N SER A 45 19.56 -2.76 21.75
CA SER A 45 20.88 -2.11 21.85
C SER A 45 20.66 -0.60 21.95
N SER A 46 21.22 0.22 22.85
CA SER A 46 22.19 0.06 23.92
C SER A 46 21.95 1.18 24.94
N SER A 47 22.23 0.89 26.20
CA SER A 47 22.21 1.77 27.35
C SER A 47 23.28 2.86 27.27
N LYS A 48 22.91 4.12 27.52
CA LYS A 48 23.78 5.08 28.22
C LYS A 48 22.94 5.89 29.21
N GLN A 49 23.34 5.76 30.46
CA GLN A 49 22.73 6.31 31.67
C GLN A 49 23.51 7.57 32.04
N ALA A 50 22.81 8.68 32.32
CA ALA A 50 23.31 9.75 33.16
C ALA A 50 22.12 10.52 33.75
N ALA A 51 22.06 10.55 35.07
CA ALA A 51 21.00 11.13 35.87
C ALA A 51 21.30 12.59 36.25
N ILE A 52 20.28 13.45 36.30
CA ILE A 52 20.15 14.57 37.26
C ILE A 52 18.64 14.74 37.59
N PRO A 53 18.23 14.83 38.88
CA PRO A 53 16.85 15.10 39.28
C PRO A 53 16.63 16.61 39.45
N GLY A 54 15.59 17.15 38.83
CA GLY A 54 15.21 18.56 38.95
C GLY A 54 13.71 18.74 38.79
N THR A 55 13.05 18.97 39.92
CA THR A 55 11.64 19.37 40.09
C THR A 55 11.27 20.53 39.15
N GLY A 56 10.25 20.33 38.32
CA GLY A 56 9.71 21.35 37.42
C GLY A 56 8.33 20.98 36.92
N THR A 57 7.33 21.58 37.54
CA THR A 57 5.88 21.44 37.34
C THR A 57 5.42 21.81 35.92
N THR A 58 4.27 21.27 35.53
CA THR A 58 3.35 21.78 34.49
C THR A 58 3.78 21.69 33.03
N THR A 59 3.44 20.56 32.41
CA THR A 59 2.51 20.44 31.28
C THR A 59 2.87 19.14 30.59
N ASP A 60 2.53 18.03 31.26
CA ASP A 60 2.15 16.84 30.51
C ASP A 60 0.95 17.30 29.69
N ARG A 61 1.21 17.83 28.48
CA ARG A 61 0.16 18.18 27.55
C ARG A 61 -0.41 16.83 27.21
N ASP A 62 -1.47 16.50 27.94
CA ASP A 62 -2.46 15.47 27.71
C ASP A 62 -2.72 15.43 26.20
N LYS A 63 -1.95 14.62 25.48
CA LYS A 63 -2.45 14.07 24.22
C LYS A 63 -3.36 12.99 24.74
N PRO A 64 -4.70 13.17 24.73
CA PRO A 64 -5.59 12.07 25.07
C PRO A 64 -5.17 10.89 24.21
N ARG A 65 -5.02 9.70 24.82
CA ARG A 65 -4.81 8.47 24.06
C ARG A 65 -5.92 8.43 23.02
N LEU A 66 -5.54 8.36 21.74
CA LEU A 66 -6.48 8.31 20.61
C LEU A 66 -7.63 7.38 20.98
N THR A 67 -8.85 7.92 21.03
CA THR A 67 -10.05 7.13 21.27
C THR A 67 -10.13 6.01 20.23
N GLU A 68 -10.82 4.92 20.54
CA GLU A 68 -10.96 3.80 19.58
C GLU A 68 -11.52 4.27 18.23
N GLN A 69 -12.42 5.26 18.27
CA GLN A 69 -12.98 5.90 17.10
C GLN A 69 -11.94 6.74 16.33
N GLU A 70 -11.12 7.53 17.02
CA GLU A 70 -10.03 8.30 16.37
C GLU A 70 -8.97 7.39 15.77
N LYS A 71 -8.62 6.29 16.46
CA LYS A 71 -7.67 5.30 15.94
C LYS A 71 -8.21 4.66 14.66
N LYS A 72 -9.50 4.32 14.61
CA LYS A 72 -10.15 3.79 13.41
C LYS A 72 -10.14 4.80 12.27
N ASN A 73 -10.49 6.05 12.54
CA ASN A 73 -10.46 7.13 11.55
C ASN A 73 -9.03 7.37 11.02
N ASN A 74 -8.04 7.41 11.90
CA ASN A 74 -6.64 7.58 11.52
C ASN A 74 -6.12 6.40 10.69
N HIS A 75 -6.52 5.17 11.02
CA HIS A 75 -6.16 4.00 10.23
C HIS A 75 -6.73 4.08 8.81
N ILE A 76 -8.01 4.46 8.66
CA ILE A 76 -8.63 4.65 7.33
C ILE A 76 -7.92 5.76 6.56
N ALA A 77 -7.65 6.90 7.19
CA ALA A 77 -6.99 8.03 6.54
C ALA A 77 -5.55 7.71 6.11
N SER A 78 -4.78 7.05 6.97
CA SER A 78 -3.40 6.64 6.66
C SER A 78 -3.36 5.62 5.51
N GLU A 79 -4.29 4.67 5.49
CA GLU A 79 -4.37 3.69 4.41
C GLU A 79 -4.83 4.33 3.09
N GLN A 80 -5.79 5.27 3.12
CA GLN A 80 -6.18 6.03 1.94
C GLN A 80 -5.02 6.84 1.37
N LYS A 81 -4.25 7.52 2.23
CA LYS A 81 -3.05 8.25 1.82
C LYS A 81 -2.01 7.31 1.22
N ARG A 82 -1.75 6.16 1.85
CA ARG A 82 -0.84 5.14 1.33
C ARG A 82 -1.26 4.68 -0.06
N ARG A 83 -2.54 4.33 -0.25
CA ARG A 83 -3.07 3.89 -1.55
C ARG A 83 -3.03 4.99 -2.61
N ALA A 84 -3.25 6.25 -2.23
CA ALA A 84 -3.14 7.38 -3.15
C ALA A 84 -1.70 7.56 -3.64
N ALA A 85 -0.72 7.49 -2.73
CA ALA A 85 0.70 7.58 -3.08
C ALA A 85 1.15 6.44 -4.02
N ILE A 86 0.68 5.21 -3.78
CA ILE A 86 0.96 4.08 -4.69
C ILE A 86 0.39 4.34 -6.08
N ARG A 87 -0.87 4.81 -6.16
CA ARG A 87 -1.50 5.14 -7.44
C ARG A 87 -0.76 6.24 -8.21
N GLU A 88 -0.36 7.31 -7.53
CA GLU A 88 0.46 8.36 -8.13
C GLU A 88 1.77 7.80 -8.69
N GLY A 89 2.40 6.86 -7.98
CA GLY A 89 3.59 6.16 -8.49
C GLY A 89 3.35 5.40 -9.79
N PHE A 90 2.21 4.70 -9.90
CA PHE A 90 1.82 4.02 -11.14
C PHE A 90 1.49 4.99 -12.28
N ASP A 91 0.80 6.09 -11.98
CA ASP A 91 0.50 7.13 -12.96
C ASP A 91 1.81 7.71 -13.53
N ARG A 92 2.79 8.03 -12.68
CA ARG A 92 4.13 8.47 -13.12
C ARG A 92 4.86 7.42 -13.97
N LEU A 93 4.76 6.14 -13.64
CA LEU A 93 5.35 5.08 -14.47
C LEU A 93 4.74 5.06 -15.88
N THR A 94 3.43 5.28 -15.98
CA THR A 94 2.75 5.31 -17.29
C THR A 94 3.08 6.52 -18.14
N GLU A 95 3.59 7.61 -17.55
CA GLU A 95 4.10 8.78 -18.28
C GLU A 95 5.52 8.56 -18.81
N LEU A 96 6.33 7.73 -18.13
CA LEU A 96 7.72 7.46 -18.50
C LEU A 96 7.88 6.31 -19.49
N VAL A 97 7.01 5.31 -19.42
CA VAL A 97 7.09 4.12 -20.26
C VAL A 97 6.21 4.30 -21.49
N PRO A 98 6.79 4.29 -22.71
CA PRO A 98 6.03 4.53 -23.94
C PRO A 98 4.89 3.53 -24.13
N GLY A 99 3.71 4.03 -24.51
CA GLY A 99 2.57 3.19 -24.87
C GLY A 99 1.78 2.65 -23.68
N LEU A 100 1.99 3.19 -22.48
CA LEU A 100 1.21 2.87 -21.27
C LEU A 100 0.32 4.03 -20.81
N GLU A 101 0.22 5.10 -21.57
CA GLU A 101 -0.46 6.32 -21.15
C GLU A 101 -1.93 6.01 -20.77
N GLY A 102 -2.32 6.36 -19.55
CA GLY A 102 -3.67 6.09 -19.04
C GLY A 102 -3.93 4.64 -18.57
N GLN A 103 -2.93 3.75 -18.59
CA GLN A 103 -3.05 2.37 -18.09
C GLN A 103 -2.65 2.20 -16.62
N GLY A 104 -2.56 3.28 -15.82
CA GLY A 104 -2.14 3.25 -14.41
C GLY A 104 -2.99 2.36 -13.48
N ARG A 105 -4.12 1.84 -13.96
CA ARG A 105 -5.00 0.89 -13.24
C ARG A 105 -4.65 -0.58 -13.44
N SER A 106 -3.77 -0.90 -14.39
CA SER A 106 -3.36 -2.28 -14.70
C SER A 106 -1.97 -2.58 -14.11
N GLU A 107 -1.88 -2.68 -12.78
CA GLU A 107 -0.62 -2.79 -12.03
C GLU A 107 0.36 -3.82 -12.61
N SER A 108 -0.11 -5.04 -12.90
CA SER A 108 0.74 -6.13 -13.43
C SER A 108 1.24 -5.89 -14.85
N ILE A 109 0.47 -5.19 -15.68
CA ILE A 109 0.86 -4.81 -17.04
C ILE A 109 1.90 -3.71 -16.98
N VAL A 110 1.65 -2.68 -16.15
CA VAL A 110 2.59 -1.56 -15.97
C VAL A 110 3.94 -2.08 -15.52
N LEU A 111 4.00 -2.86 -14.44
CA LEU A 111 5.27 -3.40 -13.92
C LEU A 111 6.03 -4.23 -14.97
N ARG A 112 5.33 -5.11 -15.70
CA ARG A 112 5.98 -5.96 -16.72
C ARG A 112 6.58 -5.12 -17.84
N LYS A 113 5.80 -4.20 -18.39
CA LYS A 113 6.21 -3.31 -19.48
C LYS A 113 7.32 -2.36 -19.06
N THR A 114 7.30 -1.89 -17.80
CA THR A 114 8.40 -1.10 -17.22
C THR A 114 9.70 -1.91 -17.18
N VAL A 115 9.67 -3.18 -16.77
CA VAL A 115 10.88 -4.03 -16.75
C VAL A 115 11.41 -4.23 -18.18
N ASP A 116 10.53 -4.52 -19.14
CA ASP A 116 10.91 -4.66 -20.55
C ASP A 116 11.58 -3.37 -21.07
N PHE A 117 11.03 -2.21 -20.70
CA PHE A 117 11.59 -0.90 -21.07
C PHE A 117 12.95 -0.62 -20.43
N ILE A 118 13.14 -1.01 -19.16
CA ILE A 118 14.44 -0.89 -18.48
C ILE A 118 15.51 -1.69 -19.23
N HIS A 119 15.22 -2.95 -19.61
CA HIS A 119 16.15 -3.76 -20.39
C HIS A 119 16.49 -3.13 -21.74
N LEU A 120 15.47 -2.58 -22.44
CA LEU A 120 15.67 -1.86 -23.69
C LEU A 120 16.61 -0.66 -23.52
N LYS A 121 16.40 0.17 -22.49
CA LYS A 121 17.25 1.35 -22.22
C LYS A 121 18.67 0.97 -21.82
N LEU A 122 18.86 -0.14 -21.09
CA LEU A 122 20.19 -0.63 -20.75
C LEU A 122 20.95 -1.13 -21.98
N GLN A 123 20.27 -1.83 -22.89
CA GLN A 123 20.85 -2.27 -24.16
C GLN A 123 21.23 -1.06 -25.03
N GLU A 124 20.32 -0.11 -25.23
CA GLU A 124 20.59 1.12 -25.99
C GLU A 124 21.77 1.90 -25.41
N ARG A 125 21.87 1.99 -24.08
CA ARG A 125 23.03 2.60 -23.42
C ARG A 125 24.34 1.89 -23.78
N GLN A 126 24.35 0.56 -23.78
CA GLN A 126 25.54 -0.21 -24.15
C GLN A 126 25.92 -0.01 -25.62
N GLU A 127 24.94 0.02 -26.52
CA GLU A 127 25.15 0.29 -27.94
C GLU A 127 25.74 1.69 -28.17
N LEU A 128 25.19 2.71 -27.50
CA LEU A 128 25.70 4.08 -27.59
C LEU A 128 27.13 4.22 -27.04
N ILE A 129 27.45 3.55 -25.93
CA ILE A 129 28.80 3.51 -25.37
C ILE A 129 29.76 2.87 -26.39
N ALA A 130 29.40 1.73 -26.95
CA ALA A 130 30.20 1.04 -27.95
C ALA A 130 30.39 1.90 -29.22
N GLU A 131 29.36 2.62 -29.65
CA GLU A 131 29.45 3.54 -30.79
C GLU A 131 30.43 4.69 -30.50
N ILE A 132 30.34 5.30 -29.32
CA ILE A 132 31.25 6.39 -28.92
C ILE A 132 32.70 5.89 -28.88
N GLU A 133 32.95 4.73 -28.27
CA GLU A 133 34.29 4.11 -28.24
C GLU A 133 34.80 3.80 -29.66
N SER A 134 33.94 3.29 -30.55
CA SER A 134 34.30 3.00 -31.95
C SER A 134 34.72 4.24 -32.74
N ARG A 135 34.13 5.40 -32.40
CA ARG A 135 34.45 6.71 -33.00
C ARG A 135 35.66 7.37 -32.34
N GLY A 136 36.31 6.70 -31.37
CA GLY A 136 37.48 7.19 -30.63
C GLY A 136 37.14 8.13 -29.48
N GLY A 137 35.87 8.20 -29.05
CA GLY A 137 35.46 8.92 -27.85
C GLY A 137 35.81 8.14 -26.58
N HIS A 138 36.07 8.86 -25.48
CA HIS A 138 36.31 8.26 -24.18
C HIS A 138 35.06 8.32 -23.32
N ILE A 139 34.70 7.19 -22.69
CA ILE A 139 33.56 7.06 -21.78
C ILE A 139 34.10 6.90 -20.36
N ASP A 140 33.68 7.77 -19.44
CA ASP A 140 34.06 7.66 -18.03
C ASP A 140 33.61 6.32 -17.45
N ASP A 141 34.42 5.75 -16.56
CA ASP A 141 34.17 4.43 -15.95
C ASP A 141 32.85 4.35 -15.18
N VAL A 142 32.30 5.49 -14.73
CA VAL A 142 30.98 5.58 -14.09
C VAL A 142 29.85 5.14 -15.03
N PHE A 143 30.05 5.26 -16.35
CA PHE A 143 29.07 4.89 -17.35
C PHE A 143 29.25 3.46 -17.87
N ARG A 144 30.36 2.79 -17.56
CA ARG A 144 30.61 1.39 -17.92
C ARG A 144 29.78 0.47 -16.99
N PRO A 145 29.14 -0.58 -17.53
CA PRO A 145 28.28 -1.48 -16.75
C PRO A 145 29.02 -2.30 -15.69
#